data_AF-A0A1X7LZA8-F1
#
_entry.id   AF-A0A1X7LZA8-F1
#
_cell.length_a   1.000
_cell.length_b   1.000
_cell.length_c   1.000
_cell.angle_alpha   90.00
_cell.angle_beta   90.00
_cell.angle_gamma   90.00
#
_symmetry.space_group_name_H-M   'P 1'
#
loop_
_entity.id
_entity.type
_entity.pdbx_description
1 polymer ?
#
loop_
_entity_poly.entity_id
_entity_poly.type
_entity_poly.pdbx_seq_one_letter_code
_entity_poly.pdbx_strand_id
1 'polypeptide(L)' 'MDIEEIVALSVKHNVSDLHLCARQVAHRRKCGRLTVHPGKVPEVKEVLVARLSAEQKLQLSRAG' A
#
# COMPACT_ATOMS: atom_id res chain seq x y z
N MET A 1 6.29 -2.85 10.46
CA MET A 1 5.07 -2.05 10.35
C MET A 1 4.19 -2.77 9.37
N ASP A 2 3.05 -3.26 9.84
CA ASP A 2 2.06 -3.92 8.99
C ASP A 2 1.24 -2.86 8.21
N ILE A 3 0.36 -3.32 7.31
CA ILE A 3 -0.42 -2.40 6.48
C ILE A 3 -1.52 -1.69 7.31
N GLU A 4 -2.09 -2.36 8.33
CA GLU A 4 -3.07 -1.79 9.25
C GLU A 4 -2.51 -0.58 10.03
N GLU A 5 -1.31 -0.72 10.60
CA GLU A 5 -0.58 0.31 11.33
C GLU A 5 -0.28 1.52 10.43
N ILE A 6 0.16 1.27 9.19
CA ILE A 6 0.42 2.35 8.21
C ILE A 6 -0.87 3.10 7.88
N VAL A 7 -1.97 2.38 7.66
CA VAL A 7 -3.26 2.99 7.38
C VAL A 7 -3.75 3.81 8.58
N ALA A 8 -3.64 3.28 9.79
CA ALA A 8 -4.01 3.99 11.02
C ALA A 8 -3.19 5.27 11.20
N LEU A 9 -1.87 5.22 10.97
CA LEU A 9 -1.00 6.40 10.98
C LEU A 9 -1.34 7.39 9.86
N SER A 10 -1.67 6.90 8.66
CA SER A 10 -2.08 7.73 7.53
C SER A 10 -3.34 8.53 7.87
N VAL A 11 -4.35 7.88 8.46
CA VAL A 11 -5.56 8.53 8.96
C VAL A 11 -5.22 9.58 10.02
N LYS A 12 -4.40 9.23 11.02
CA LYS A 12 -3.93 10.17 12.07
C LYS A 12 -3.26 11.42 11.49
N HIS A 13 -2.59 11.30 10.35
CA HIS A 13 -1.87 12.40 9.71
C HIS A 13 -2.63 13.12 8.59
N ASN A 14 -3.92 12.82 8.40
CA ASN A 14 -4.77 13.37 7.33
C ASN A 14 -4.19 13.11 5.94
N VAL A 15 -3.62 11.92 5.74
CA VAL A 15 -3.21 11.42 4.43
C VAL A 15 -4.47 10.91 3.73
N SER A 16 -4.72 11.35 2.50
CA SER A 16 -5.85 10.89 1.68
C SER A 16 -5.59 9.53 1.05
N ASP A 17 -4.38 9.34 0.52
CA ASP A 17 -4.01 8.15 -0.24
C ASP A 17 -2.63 7.64 0.15
N LEU A 18 -2.51 6.33 0.31
CA LEU A 18 -1.23 5.61 0.39
C LEU A 18 -1.00 4.90 -0.94
N HIS A 19 0.12 5.18 -1.57
CA HIS A 19 0.53 4.57 -2.84
C HIS A 19 1.66 3.57 -2.59
N LEU A 20 1.37 2.29 -2.84
CA LEU A 20 2.35 1.21 -2.86
C LEU A 20 2.55 0.77 -4.32
N CYS A 21 3.78 0.86 -4.81
CA CYS A 21 4.12 0.54 -6.20
C CYS A 21 5.23 -0.51 -6.21
N ALA A 22 5.11 -1.52 -7.09
CA ALA A 22 6.11 -2.58 -7.18
C ALA A 22 7.47 -1.98 -7.58
N ARG A 23 8.53 -2.31 -6.83
CA ARG A 23 9.91 -1.87 -7.08
C ARG A 23 10.11 -0.34 -7.07
N GLN A 24 9.19 0.39 -6.44
CA GLN A 24 9.24 1.85 -6.31
C GLN A 24 9.04 2.25 -4.85
N VAL A 25 9.51 3.43 -4.48
CA VAL A 25 9.35 3.96 -3.13
C VAL A 25 7.87 4.27 -2.88
N ALA A 26 7.38 3.96 -1.67
CA ALA A 26 6.02 4.30 -1.28
C ALA A 26 5.82 5.81 -1.19
N HIS A 27 4.63 6.25 -1.60
CA HIS A 27 4.22 7.64 -1.54
C HIS A 27 2.93 7.79 -0.74
N ARG A 28 2.69 9.00 -0.25
CA ARG A 28 1.45 9.40 0.39
C ARG A 28 0.95 10.71 -0.20
N ARG A 29 -0.37 10.84 -0.35
CA ARG A 29 -1.01 12.10 -0.75
C ARG A 29 -1.58 12.80 0.48
N LYS A 30 -1.22 14.08 0.64
CA LYS A 30 -1.79 14.95 1.68
C LYS A 30 -2.04 16.33 1.09
N CYS A 31 -3.26 16.84 1.28
CA CYS A 31 -3.68 18.14 0.72
C CYS A 31 -3.39 18.23 -0.79
N GLY A 32 -3.71 17.17 -1.54
CA GLY A 32 -3.45 17.08 -2.99
C GLY A 32 -2.00 16.79 -3.39
N ARG A 33 -1.02 16.96 -2.50
CA ARG A 33 0.41 16.79 -2.79
C ARG A 33 0.88 15.37 -2.54
N LEU A 34 1.56 14.78 -3.53
CA LEU A 34 2.22 13.49 -3.39
C LEU A 34 3.63 13.69 -2.80
N THR A 35 3.95 12.93 -1.74
CA THR A 35 5.25 12.98 -1.05
C THR A 35 5.70 11.57 -0.70
N VAL A 36 7.00 11.36 -0.54
CA VAL A 36 7.56 10.06 -0.12
C VAL A 36 7.04 9.70 1.27
N HIS A 37 6.67 8.43 1.47
CA HIS A 37 6.31 7.91 2.77
C HIS A 37 7.55 7.88 3.68
N PRO A 38 7.50 8.43 4.90
CA PRO A 38 8.70 8.60 5.74
C PRO A 38 9.19 7.31 6.41
N GLY A 39 8.36 6.27 6.46
CA GLY A 39 8.67 4.99 7.11
C GLY A 39 8.81 3.83 6.12
N LYS A 40 9.37 2.72 6.60
CA LYS A 40 9.40 1.45 5.89
C LYS A 40 7.96 0.94 5.69
N VAL A 41 7.67 0.50 4.48
CA VAL A 41 6.39 -0.10 4.10
C VAL A 41 6.60 -1.60 3.78
N PRO A 42 5.56 -2.44 3.90
CA PRO A 42 5.63 -3.81 3.41
C PRO A 42 5.77 -3.84 1.88
N GLU A 43 6.31 -4.93 1.37
CA GLU A 43 6.40 -5.15 -0.08
C GLU A 43 5.00 -5.33 -0.67
N VAL A 44 4.78 -4.86 -1.90
CA VAL A 44 3.48 -4.98 -2.58
C VAL A 44 3.02 -6.44 -2.61
N LYS A 45 3.94 -7.37 -2.87
CA LYS A 45 3.66 -8.81 -2.89
C LYS A 45 3.11 -9.33 -1.56
N GLU A 46 3.64 -8.85 -0.43
CA GLU A 46 3.20 -9.26 0.90
C GLU A 46 1.77 -8.79 1.17
N VAL A 47 1.48 -7.52 0.80
CA VAL A 47 0.13 -6.95 0.94
C VAL A 47 -0.88 -7.71 0.08
N LEU A 48 -0.54 -8.02 -1.18
CA LEU A 48 -1.42 -8.78 -2.07
C LEU A 48 -1.70 -10.18 -1.54
N VAL A 49 -0.68 -10.89 -1.04
CA VAL A 49 -0.85 -12.23 -0.46
C VAL A 49 -1.75 -12.19 0.77
N ALA A 50 -1.61 -11.19 1.63
CA ALA A 50 -2.39 -11.08 2.85
C ALA A 50 -3.86 -10.65 2.60
N ARG A 51 -4.14 -9.88 1.55
CA ARG A 51 -5.44 -9.20 1.39
C ARG A 51 -6.33 -9.70 0.26
N LEU A 52 -5.75 -10.28 -0.79
CA LEU A 52 -6.57 -10.79 -1.90
C LEU A 52 -7.32 -12.07 -1.50
N SER A 53 -8.56 -12.20 -1.97
CA SER A 53 -9.32 -13.45 -1.90
C SER A 53 -8.65 -14.54 -2.76
N ALA A 54 -9.07 -15.80 -2.59
CA ALA A 54 -8.58 -16.90 -3.41
C ALA A 54 -8.86 -16.67 -4.91
N GLU A 55 -10.05 -16.17 -5.23
CA GLU A 55 -10.46 -15.84 -6.60
C GLU A 55 -9.61 -14.71 -7.18
N GLN A 56 -9.35 -13.66 -6.41
CA GLN A 56 -8.53 -12.53 -6.83
C GLN A 56 -7.06 -12.93 -7.05
N LYS A 57 -6.51 -13.81 -6.21
CA LYS A 57 -5.16 -14.38 -6.41
C LYS A 57 -5.08 -15.19 -7.70
N LEU A 58 -6.10 -16.00 -7.99
CA LEU A 58 -6.19 -16.77 -9.23
C LEU A 58 -6.29 -15.88 -10.47
N GLN A 59 -7.07 -14.79 -10.39
CA GLN A 59 -7.13 -13.79 -11.47
C GLN A 59 -5.78 -13.12 -11.69
N LEU A 60 -5.11 -12.71 -10.61
CA LEU A 60 -3.79 -12.08 -10.69
C LEU A 60 -2.75 -13.01 -11.32
N SER A 61 -2.73 -14.30 -10.97
CA SER A 61 -1.79 -15.26 -11.58
C SER A 61 -2.05 -15.51 -13.07
N ARG A 62 -3.29 -15.32 -13.54
CA ARG A 62 -3.67 -15.46 -14.95
C ARG A 62 -3.38 -14.21 -15.77
N ALA A 63 -3.28 -13.06 -15.11
CA ALA A 63 -2.98 -11.77 -15.74
C ALA A 63 -1.47 -11.49 -15.86
N GLY A 64 -0.62 -12.43 -15.42
CA GLY A 64 0.85 -12.34 -15.44
C GLY A 64 1.45 -12.60 -16.82
#